data_AF-A0A3M1S8X5-F1
#
_entry.id   AF-A0A3M1S8X5-F1
#
_cell.length_a   1.000
_cell.length_b   1.000
_cell.length_c   1.000
_cell.angle_alpha   90.00
_cell.angle_beta   90.00
_cell.angle_gamma   90.00
#
_symmetry.space_group_name_H-M   'P 1'
#
loop_
_entity.id
_entity.type
_entity.pdbx_description
1 polymer ?
#
loop_
_entity_poly.entity_id
_entity_poly.type
_entity_poly.pdbx_seq_one_letter_code
_entity_poly.pdbx_strand_id
1 'polypeptide(L)'
;MNIATMRRLDRLVGGIGCRMLTWWRKLVDHRSLAETPMRILFVKPAEQGATVLAERAVDEAARRVGRDNVFFLVFAENRFVIDAMQLVPPEN
;
A
#
# COMPACT_ATOMS: atom_id res chain seq x y z
N MET A 1 10.53 -19.66 -16.08
CA MET A 1 9.75 -18.45 -16.38
C MET A 1 10.65 -17.45 -17.08
N ASN A 2 10.34 -17.05 -18.33
CA ASN A 2 11.21 -16.14 -19.08
C ASN A 2 10.97 -14.69 -18.64
N ILE A 3 11.88 -14.18 -17.79
CA ILE A 3 11.83 -12.84 -17.20
C ILE A 3 11.80 -11.75 -18.30
N ALA A 4 12.44 -11.98 -19.46
CA ALA A 4 12.44 -11.01 -20.54
C ALA A 4 11.06 -10.86 -21.20
N THR A 5 10.31 -11.96 -21.35
CA THR A 5 8.95 -11.93 -21.90
C THR A 5 7.98 -11.23 -20.94
N MET A 6 8.06 -11.52 -19.64
CA MET A 6 7.26 -10.84 -18.60
C MET A 6 7.50 -9.32 -18.63
N ARG A 7 8.77 -8.89 -18.62
CA ARG A 7 9.12 -7.46 -18.67
C ARG A 7 8.64 -6.75 -19.93
N ARG A 8 8.63 -7.43 -21.09
CA ARG A 8 8.11 -6.89 -22.35
C ARG A 8 6.60 -6.74 -22.30
N LEU A 9 5.91 -7.76 -21.79
CA LEU A 9 4.46 -7.75 -21.65
C LEU A 9 4.01 -6.62 -20.71
N ASP A 10 4.63 -6.50 -19.53
CA ASP A 10 4.30 -5.45 -18.56
C ASP A 10 4.50 -4.05 -19.13
N ARG A 11 5.57 -3.84 -19.89
CA ARG A 11 5.88 -2.52 -20.47
C ARG A 11 4.87 -2.10 -21.54
N LEU A 12 4.46 -3.03 -22.41
CA LEU A 12 3.57 -2.74 -23.53
C LEU A 12 2.11 -2.82 -23.10
N VAL A 13 1.68 -3.97 -22.60
CA VAL A 13 0.29 -4.24 -22.23
C VAL A 13 -0.07 -3.51 -20.94
N GLY A 14 0.80 -3.56 -19.92
CA GLY A 14 0.58 -2.86 -18.66
C GLY A 14 0.56 -1.34 -18.84
N GLY A 15 1.53 -0.79 -19.59
CA GLY A 15 1.58 0.65 -19.86
C GLY A 15 0.37 1.19 -20.62
N ILE A 16 -0.05 0.52 -21.71
CA ILE A 16 -1.22 0.92 -22.50
C ILE A 16 -2.50 0.70 -21.69
N GLY A 17 -2.64 -0.45 -21.03
CA GLY A 17 -3.79 -0.78 -20.19
C GLY A 17 -3.99 0.23 -19.06
N CYS A 18 -2.94 0.57 -18.32
CA CYS A 18 -3.01 1.57 -17.26
C CYS A 18 -3.43 2.96 -17.78
N ARG A 19 -2.94 3.36 -18.96
CA ARG A 19 -3.35 4.63 -19.59
C ARG A 19 -4.83 4.63 -19.94
N MET A 20 -5.32 3.58 -20.60
CA MET A 20 -6.73 3.46 -20.97
C MET A 20 -7.63 3.47 -19.73
N LEU A 21 -7.28 2.69 -18.70
CA LEU A 21 -8.03 2.65 -17.44
C LEU A 21 -7.98 3.98 -16.68
N THR A 22 -6.87 4.71 -16.75
CA THR A 22 -6.76 6.06 -16.15
C THR A 22 -7.70 7.05 -16.83
N TRP A 23 -7.77 7.01 -18.17
CA TRP A 23 -8.72 7.81 -18.94
C TRP A 23 -10.15 7.42 -18.63
N TRP A 24 -10.46 6.12 -18.61
CA TRP A 24 -11.77 5.61 -18.24
C TRP A 24 -12.20 6.09 -16.85
N ARG A 25 -11.32 5.98 -15.84
CA ARG A 25 -11.58 6.52 -14.50
C ARG A 25 -11.89 8.01 -14.54
N LYS A 26 -11.12 8.82 -15.28
CA LYS A 26 -11.39 10.27 -15.36
C LYS A 26 -12.75 10.61 -15.97
N LEU A 27 -13.26 9.76 -16.88
CA LEU A 27 -14.54 9.96 -17.55
C LEU A 27 -15.74 9.46 -16.71
N VAL A 28 -15.53 8.44 -15.88
CA VAL A 28 -16.60 7.75 -15.14
C VAL A 28 -16.64 8.15 -13.66
N ASP A 29 -15.51 8.59 -13.10
CA ASP A 29 -15.40 8.79 -11.66
C ASP A 29 -15.94 10.17 -11.24
N HIS A 30 -17.13 10.14 -10.64
CA HIS A 30 -17.78 11.28 -9.97
C HIS A 30 -17.69 11.13 -8.44
N ARG A 31 -16.64 10.47 -7.93
CA ARG A 31 -16.43 10.34 -6.49
C ARG A 31 -16.12 11.70 -5.87
N SER A 32 -16.95 12.12 -4.91
CA SER A 32 -16.60 13.22 -4.03
C SER A 32 -15.28 12.88 -3.32
N LEU A 33 -14.48 13.90 -3.02
CA LEU A 33 -13.34 13.74 -2.13
C LEU A 33 -13.87 13.12 -0.85
N ALA A 34 -13.52 11.85 -0.61
CA ALA A 34 -13.86 11.17 0.63
C ALA A 34 -13.29 12.02 1.79
N GLU A 35 -14.06 12.13 2.86
CA GLU A 35 -13.63 12.83 4.07
C GLU A 35 -12.24 12.36 4.50
N THR A 36 -11.46 13.27 5.07
CA THR A 36 -10.13 12.93 5.61
C THR A 36 -10.29 11.82 6.63
N PRO A 37 -9.68 10.64 6.43
CA PRO A 37 -9.87 9.51 7.31
C PRO A 37 -9.28 9.81 8.70
N MET A 38 -9.97 9.39 9.77
CA MET A 38 -9.44 9.52 11.13
C MET A 38 -8.55 8.34 11.56
N ARG A 39 -8.63 7.20 10.87
CA ARG A 39 -7.91 5.95 11.17
C ARG A 39 -7.52 5.23 9.87
N ILE A 40 -6.35 4.60 9.85
CA ILE A 40 -5.80 3.92 8.66
C ILE A 40 -5.36 2.50 9.03
N LEU A 41 -5.82 1.50 8.28
CA LEU A 41 -5.41 0.10 8.42
C LEU A 41 -4.59 -0.35 7.20
N PHE A 42 -3.36 -0.79 7.43
CA PHE A 42 -2.54 -1.46 6.43
C PHE A 42 -2.86 -2.96 6.43
N VAL A 43 -3.49 -3.45 5.37
CA VAL A 43 -3.73 -4.90 5.16
C VAL A 43 -2.53 -5.47 4.41
N LYS A 44 -1.65 -6.18 5.13
CA LYS A 44 -0.38 -6.69 4.58
C LYS A 44 -0.15 -8.16 4.98
N PRO A 45 -0.90 -9.12 4.41
CA PRO A 45 -0.76 -10.53 4.76
C PRO A 45 0.53 -11.20 4.22
N ALA A 46 1.47 -10.51 3.57
CA ALA A 46 2.64 -11.18 2.98
C ALA A 46 3.92 -10.33 2.88
N GLU A 47 5.04 -11.05 3.00
CA GLU A 47 6.47 -10.70 2.81
C GLU A 47 7.05 -9.58 3.70
N GLN A 48 8.01 -9.96 4.55
CA GLN A 48 8.80 -9.06 5.39
C GLN A 48 9.43 -7.92 4.57
N GLY A 49 10.01 -8.23 3.41
CA GLY A 49 10.66 -7.24 2.55
C GLY A 49 9.71 -6.16 2.02
N ALA A 50 8.45 -6.51 1.74
CA ALA A 50 7.48 -5.55 1.25
C ALA A 50 6.93 -4.63 2.36
N THR A 51 7.11 -5.01 3.63
CA THR A 51 6.81 -4.16 4.80
C THR A 51 7.91 -3.12 5.02
N VAL A 52 9.18 -3.51 4.80
CA VAL A 52 10.31 -2.54 4.79
C VAL A 52 10.08 -1.44 3.76
N LEU A 53 9.67 -1.80 2.55
CA LEU A 53 9.37 -0.83 1.49
C LEU A 53 8.15 0.05 1.80
N ALA A 54 7.29 -0.36 2.74
CA ALA A 54 6.09 0.38 3.12
C ALA A 54 6.35 1.46 4.17
N GLU A 55 7.53 1.52 4.80
CA GLU A 55 7.88 2.46 5.88
C GLU A 55 7.44 3.90 5.58
N ARG A 56 7.81 4.44 4.41
CA ARG A 56 7.45 5.82 4.03
C ARG A 56 5.95 6.04 3.92
N ALA A 57 5.18 5.01 3.56
CA ALA A 57 3.73 5.10 3.51
C ALA A 57 3.12 5.10 4.92
N VAL A 58 3.71 4.34 5.84
CA VAL A 58 3.31 4.31 7.26
C VAL A 58 3.60 5.66 7.92
N ASP A 59 4.79 6.23 7.71
CA ASP A 59 5.14 7.55 8.23
C ASP A 59 4.17 8.63 7.73
N GLU A 60 3.83 8.59 6.45
CA GLU A 60 2.86 9.52 5.87
C GLU A 60 1.46 9.32 6.44
N ALA A 61 1.04 8.08 6.69
CA ALA A 61 -0.22 7.80 7.37
C ALA A 61 -0.19 8.35 8.80
N ALA A 62 0.89 8.10 9.56
CA ALA A 62 1.05 8.57 10.93
C ALA A 62 1.06 10.11 11.01
N ARG A 63 1.67 10.80 10.04
CA ARG A 63 1.59 12.28 9.93
C ARG A 63 0.17 12.80 9.70
N ARG A 64 -0.69 12.02 9.03
CA ARG A 64 -2.07 12.42 8.71
C ARG A 64 -3.05 12.15 9.82
N VAL A 65 -2.96 10.98 10.47
CA VAL A 65 -3.98 10.51 11.42
C VAL A 65 -3.46 10.37 12.85
N GLY A 66 -2.17 10.59 13.09
CA GLY A 66 -1.52 10.26 14.35
C GLY A 66 -1.15 8.77 14.38
N ARG A 67 -0.02 8.47 15.03
CA ARG A 67 0.57 7.12 15.02
C ARG A 67 -0.30 6.06 15.71
N ASP A 68 -1.06 6.46 16.74
CA ASP A 68 -2.00 5.59 17.46
C ASP A 68 -3.22 5.20 16.61
N ASN A 69 -3.46 5.91 15.52
CA ASN A 69 -4.57 5.67 14.59
C ASN A 69 -4.12 4.91 13.31
N VAL A 70 -2.90 4.36 13.33
CA VAL A 70 -2.36 3.51 12.26
C VAL A 70 -2.29 2.07 12.76
N PHE A 71 -2.91 1.16 12.02
CA PHE A 71 -3.06 -0.24 12.38
C PHE A 71 -2.51 -1.15 11.29
N PHE A 72 -2.17 -2.39 11.65
CA PHE A 72 -1.69 -3.42 10.73
C PHE A 72 -2.49 -4.70 10.86
N LEU A 73 -2.94 -5.24 9.73
CA LEU A 73 -3.43 -6.61 9.63
C LEU A 73 -2.36 -7.45 8.94
N VAL A 74 -1.66 -8.28 9.71
CA VAL A 74 -0.58 -9.16 9.26
C VAL A 74 -0.69 -10.54 9.91
N PHE A 75 -0.01 -11.54 9.35
CA PHE A 75 0.18 -12.81 10.03
C PHE A 75 1.12 -12.66 11.23
N ALA A 76 0.93 -13.48 12.27
CA ALA A 76 1.67 -13.41 13.52
C ALA A 76 3.19 -13.55 13.31
N GLU A 77 3.59 -14.42 12.38
CA GLU A 77 4.99 -14.67 12.00
C GLU A 77 5.65 -13.42 11.39
N ASN A 78 4.86 -12.50 10.84
CA ASN A 78 5.34 -11.26 10.25
C ASN A 78 5.29 -10.08 11.22
N ARG A 79 4.79 -10.22 12.45
CA ARG A 79 4.74 -9.11 13.42
C ARG A 79 6.14 -8.58 13.74
N PHE A 80 7.15 -9.46 13.75
CA PHE A 80 8.53 -9.11 14.04
C PHE A 80 9.04 -7.90 13.24
N VAL A 81 8.76 -7.81 11.93
CA VAL A 81 9.27 -6.70 11.11
C VAL A 81 8.63 -5.37 11.49
N ILE A 82 7.36 -5.38 11.93
CA ILE A 82 6.64 -4.20 12.39
C ILE A 82 7.28 -3.67 13.68
N ASP A 83 7.60 -4.56 14.62
CA ASP A 83 8.22 -4.21 15.89
C ASP A 83 9.67 -3.76 15.71
N ALA A 84 10.45 -4.50 14.92
CA ALA A 84 11.85 -4.19 14.65
C ALA A 84 12.04 -2.83 13.99
N MET A 85 11.11 -2.45 13.11
CA MET A 85 11.10 -1.14 12.44
C MET A 85 10.36 -0.07 13.24
N GLN A 86 9.70 -0.42 14.35
CA GLN A 86 8.81 0.46 15.09
C GLN A 86 7.87 1.18 14.13
N LEU A 87 6.97 0.45 13.47
CA LEU A 87 6.01 1.06 12.52
C LEU A 87 4.75 1.59 13.20
N VAL A 88 4.29 0.91 14.24
CA VAL A 88 3.11 1.25 15.05
C VAL A 88 3.39 0.97 16.52
N PRO A 89 2.54 1.46 17.47
CA PRO A 89 2.68 1.10 18.87
C PRO A 89 2.63 -0.42 19.11
N PRO A 90 3.35 -0.95 20.12
CA PRO A 90 3.32 -2.38 20.45
C PRO A 90 1.93 -2.89 20.85
N GLU A 91 1.07 -2.01 21.38
CA GLU A 91 -0.27 -2.35 21.87
C GLU A 91 -1.30 -2.52 20.73
N ASN A 92 -0.95 -2.12 19.50
CA ASN A 92 -1.77 -2.22 18.29
C ASN A 92 -1.64 -3.57 17.57
#